data_AF-A0A0R2TJH0-F1
#
_entry.id   AF-A0A0R2TJH0-F1
#
_cell.length_a   1.000
_cell.length_b   1.000
_cell.length_c   1.000
_cell.angle_alpha   90.00
_cell.angle_beta   90.00
_cell.angle_gamma   90.00
#
_symmetry.space_group_name_H-M   'P 1'
#
loop_
_entity.id
_entity.type
_entity.pdbx_description
1 polymer ?
#
loop_
_entity_poly.entity_id
_entity_poly.type
_entity_poly.pdbx_seq_one_letter_code
_entity_poly.pdbx_strand_id
1 'polypeptide(L)'
;MTGVTKLPGELGPIHFIGIGGIGMSGIAEILMTLGYSVQGSDTNASKITDRLAQLGSQIFVGHAAENVALAAVVVMSSAIKKGNPELEEARRRGLPIVRRAEMLAELMRLKSNIAVAGSHGKTTTTTMVATLLEKGGFDPTVINGGVIHAYGSNARAGAGEWMVVEADESDGSFNRLPATIAIVTNIDPEHMEHWGSFDALRKGFLDFVSNVPFYGLAVCCTDHPEVQTLVGRVTDRRIVTFGFNAQADVRGINLRFEDGTAYFDVALQSEGEEQMIRDLILPMPGDHNVSNALSAIAVARHLGMSGDAIRTALASFG
;
A
#
# COMPACT_ATOMS: atom_id res chain seq x y z
N MET A 1 8.80 -24.01 11.12
CA MET A 1 7.81 -23.09 11.72
C MET A 1 8.58 -21.89 12.27
N THR A 2 8.89 -20.92 11.41
CA THR A 2 9.52 -19.67 11.82
C THR A 2 8.45 -18.85 12.53
N GLY A 3 8.64 -18.65 13.85
CA GLY A 3 7.77 -17.80 14.64
C GLY A 3 7.86 -16.38 14.12
N VAL A 4 6.94 -16.00 13.24
CA VAL A 4 6.60 -14.60 13.03
C VAL A 4 6.24 -14.07 14.42
N THR A 5 6.97 -13.08 14.91
CA THR A 5 6.63 -12.39 16.16
C THR A 5 5.24 -11.82 15.97
N LYS A 6 4.22 -12.54 16.44
CA LYS A 6 2.85 -12.05 16.44
C LYS A 6 2.81 -10.88 17.41
N LEU A 7 2.03 -9.85 17.08
CA LEU A 7 1.54 -8.92 18.09
C LEU A 7 1.02 -9.77 19.29
N PRO A 8 1.35 -9.41 20.54
CA PRO A 8 0.98 -10.21 21.70
C PRO A 8 -0.53 -10.49 21.70
N GLY A 9 -0.93 -11.77 21.82
CA GLY A 9 -2.32 -12.19 21.62
C GLY A 9 -3.33 -11.65 22.64
N GLU A 10 -2.87 -11.24 23.82
CA GLU A 10 -3.67 -10.53 24.82
C GLU A 10 -3.02 -9.17 25.11
N LEU A 11 -3.28 -8.22 24.23
CA LEU A 11 -3.09 -6.79 24.51
C LEU A 11 -4.42 -6.22 25.03
N GLY A 12 -4.36 -5.39 26.08
CA GLY A 12 -5.50 -4.53 26.38
C GLY A 12 -5.78 -3.53 25.24
N PRO A 13 -6.82 -2.68 25.36
CA PRO A 13 -7.24 -1.79 24.29
C PRO A 13 -6.08 -1.01 23.64
N ILE A 14 -5.99 -1.08 22.31
CA ILE A 14 -5.05 -0.28 21.51
C ILE A 14 -5.75 1.05 21.22
N HIS A 15 -5.22 2.15 21.74
CA HIS A 15 -5.80 3.48 21.59
C HIS A 15 -5.16 4.27 20.45
N PHE A 16 -5.93 4.65 19.45
CA PHE A 16 -5.51 5.47 18.33
C PHE A 16 -5.80 6.95 18.61
N ILE A 17 -4.78 7.80 18.57
CA ILE A 17 -4.96 9.26 18.61
C ILE A 17 -5.10 9.76 17.16
N GLY A 18 -6.27 10.28 16.81
CA GLY A 18 -6.64 10.65 15.43
C GLY A 18 -7.07 9.44 14.60
N ILE A 19 -7.97 8.61 15.14
CA ILE A 19 -8.39 7.33 14.55
C ILE A 19 -9.16 7.50 13.22
N GLY A 20 -9.78 8.65 12.99
CA GLY A 20 -10.53 8.99 11.77
C GLY A 20 -9.64 9.42 10.59
N GLY A 21 -8.34 9.61 10.80
CA GLY A 21 -7.41 9.87 9.70
C GLY A 21 -7.26 8.65 8.79
N ILE A 22 -7.20 8.85 7.46
CA ILE A 22 -7.15 7.78 6.46
C ILE A 22 -6.08 6.72 6.81
N GLY A 23 -4.83 7.13 7.02
CA GLY A 23 -3.76 6.19 7.35
C GLY A 23 -3.88 5.49 8.72
N MET A 24 -4.78 5.94 9.59
CA MET A 24 -5.01 5.40 10.94
C MET A 24 -6.21 4.44 10.97
N SER A 25 -7.31 4.83 10.31
CA SER A 25 -8.55 4.06 10.29
C SER A 25 -8.38 2.68 9.68
N GLY A 26 -7.58 2.58 8.61
CA GLY A 26 -7.31 1.29 7.96
C GLY A 26 -6.57 0.32 8.88
N ILE A 27 -5.57 0.82 9.63
CA ILE A 27 -4.82 0.01 10.62
C ILE A 27 -5.76 -0.45 11.74
N ALA A 28 -6.60 0.45 12.25
CA ALA A 28 -7.59 0.13 13.27
C ALA A 28 -8.56 -0.97 12.81
N GLU A 29 -9.12 -0.85 11.60
CA GLU A 29 -10.05 -1.83 11.02
C GLU A 29 -9.42 -3.23 10.87
N ILE A 30 -8.15 -3.32 10.45
CA ILE A 30 -7.43 -4.60 10.36
C ILE A 30 -7.18 -5.19 11.75
N LEU A 31 -6.74 -4.39 12.73
CA LEU A 31 -6.54 -4.87 14.10
C LEU A 31 -7.82 -5.44 14.71
N MET A 32 -8.96 -4.78 14.48
CA MET A 32 -10.27 -5.27 14.93
C MET A 32 -10.61 -6.61 14.28
N THR A 33 -10.34 -6.77 12.98
CA THR A 33 -10.57 -8.05 12.28
C THR A 33 -9.67 -9.18 12.81
N LEU A 34 -8.48 -8.84 13.31
CA LEU A 34 -7.58 -9.78 13.99
C LEU A 34 -7.98 -10.09 15.44
N GLY A 35 -9.07 -9.48 15.94
CA GLY A 35 -9.62 -9.72 17.28
C GLY A 35 -9.06 -8.82 18.37
N TYR A 36 -8.26 -7.80 18.03
CA TYR A 36 -7.79 -6.83 19.03
C TYR A 36 -8.91 -5.88 19.45
N SER A 37 -8.91 -5.52 20.74
CA SER A 37 -9.73 -4.41 21.21
C SER A 37 -9.10 -3.10 20.76
N VAL A 38 -9.84 -2.35 19.94
CA VAL A 38 -9.41 -1.04 19.43
C VAL A 38 -10.34 0.03 19.98
N GLN A 39 -9.73 1.15 20.38
CA GLN A 39 -10.41 2.37 20.72
C GLN A 39 -9.66 3.56 20.11
N GLY A 40 -10.28 4.74 20.05
CA GLY A 40 -9.53 5.90 19.58
C GLY A 40 -10.29 7.20 19.65
N SER A 41 -9.53 8.28 19.65
CA SER A 41 -10.04 9.64 19.64
C SER A 41 -9.91 10.26 18.26
N ASP A 42 -10.80 11.19 17.93
CA ASP A 42 -10.59 12.13 16.83
C ASP A 42 -11.14 13.50 17.19
N THR A 43 -10.67 14.56 16.53
CA THR A 43 -11.15 15.93 16.78
C THR A 43 -12.63 16.07 16.43
N ASN A 44 -13.08 15.40 15.37
CA ASN A 44 -14.46 15.45 14.90
C ASN A 44 -14.98 14.06 14.57
N ALA A 45 -16.29 13.85 14.77
CA ALA A 45 -16.97 12.70 14.19
C ALA A 45 -16.97 12.76 12.66
N SER A 46 -16.88 11.61 12.02
CA SER A 46 -16.87 11.45 10.56
C SER A 46 -17.46 10.12 10.16
N LYS A 47 -17.75 9.94 8.86
CA LYS A 47 -18.18 8.64 8.31
C LYS A 47 -17.20 7.51 8.64
N ILE A 48 -15.91 7.81 8.74
CA ILE A 48 -14.86 6.84 9.08
C ILE A 48 -15.00 6.41 10.55
N THR A 49 -15.13 7.36 11.48
CA THR A 49 -15.30 7.03 12.90
C THR A 49 -16.62 6.31 13.16
N ASP A 50 -17.69 6.68 12.45
CA ASP A 50 -18.99 6.01 12.54
C ASP A 50 -18.90 4.55 12.10
N ARG A 51 -18.18 4.28 11.00
CA ARG A 51 -17.91 2.91 10.53
C ARG A 51 -17.12 2.11 11.57
N LEU A 52 -16.05 2.67 12.12
CA LEU A 52 -15.25 1.99 13.14
C LEU A 52 -16.07 1.70 14.41
N ALA A 53 -16.95 2.62 14.81
CA ALA A 53 -17.88 2.38 15.92
C ALA A 53 -18.85 1.23 15.62
N GLN A 54 -19.41 1.17 14.40
CA GLN A 54 -20.27 0.06 13.95
C GLN A 54 -19.54 -1.29 13.94
N LEU A 55 -18.23 -1.29 13.66
CA LEU A 55 -17.38 -2.48 13.73
C LEU A 55 -17.00 -2.86 15.18
N GLY A 56 -17.33 -2.03 16.18
CA GLY A 56 -17.13 -2.31 17.60
C GLY A 56 -16.01 -1.51 18.29
N SER A 57 -15.42 -0.51 17.62
CA SER A 57 -14.42 0.36 18.24
C SER A 57 -15.10 1.35 19.19
N GLN A 58 -14.49 1.59 20.36
CA GLN A 58 -14.89 2.72 21.20
C GLN A 58 -14.31 4.02 20.62
N ILE A 59 -15.17 4.98 20.28
CA ILE A 59 -14.78 6.26 19.71
C ILE A 59 -14.96 7.39 20.72
N PHE A 60 -13.94 8.23 20.85
CA PHE A 60 -13.96 9.46 21.64
C PHE A 60 -13.91 10.68 20.70
N VAL A 61 -14.78 11.66 20.91
CA VAL A 61 -14.72 12.93 20.18
C VAL A 61 -14.02 13.98 21.04
N GLY A 62 -12.96 14.57 20.50
CA GLY A 62 -12.02 15.42 21.22
C GLY A 62 -10.93 14.62 21.93
N HIS A 63 -9.80 15.31 22.19
CA HIS A 63 -8.66 14.72 22.89
C HIS A 63 -8.73 15.05 24.38
N ALA A 64 -8.76 14.03 25.24
CA ALA A 64 -8.81 14.18 26.68
C ALA A 64 -7.94 13.11 27.36
N ALA A 65 -7.26 13.46 28.46
CA ALA A 65 -6.34 12.54 29.13
C ALA A 65 -7.04 11.25 29.59
N GLU A 66 -8.33 11.33 29.91
CA GLU A 66 -9.14 10.19 30.37
C GLU A 66 -9.39 9.15 29.26
N ASN A 67 -9.28 9.54 27.98
CA ASN A 67 -9.54 8.64 26.85
C ASN A 67 -8.55 7.47 26.77
N VAL A 68 -7.34 7.63 27.32
CA VAL A 68 -6.32 6.57 27.39
C VAL A 68 -6.42 5.73 28.68
N ALA A 69 -7.41 5.94 29.55
CA ALA A 69 -7.51 5.28 30.86
C ALA A 69 -7.34 3.75 30.80
N LEU A 70 -8.01 3.10 29.83
CA LEU A 70 -7.96 1.65 29.64
C LEU A 70 -6.94 1.18 28.60
N ALA A 71 -6.19 2.10 27.97
CA ALA A 71 -5.27 1.76 26.90
C ALA A 71 -4.06 0.96 27.41
N ALA A 72 -3.71 -0.10 26.69
CA ALA A 72 -2.46 -0.83 26.89
C ALA A 72 -1.33 -0.33 25.97
N VAL A 73 -1.69 0.18 24.79
CA VAL A 73 -0.77 0.74 23.79
C VAL A 73 -1.43 1.95 23.15
N VAL A 74 -0.64 2.97 22.82
CA VAL A 74 -1.09 4.15 22.08
C VAL A 74 -0.46 4.18 20.69
N VAL A 75 -1.29 4.38 19.66
CA VAL A 75 -0.87 4.55 18.27
C VAL A 75 -1.12 5.98 17.84
N MET A 76 -0.10 6.64 17.27
CA MET A 76 -0.18 8.04 16.85
C MET A 76 0.32 8.25 15.41
N SER A 77 -0.28 9.21 14.71
CA SER A 77 0.24 9.70 13.42
C SER A 77 1.28 10.81 13.63
N SER A 78 1.96 11.20 12.55
CA SER A 78 2.89 12.34 12.53
C SER A 78 2.19 13.69 12.79
N ALA A 79 0.88 13.77 12.59
CA ALA A 79 0.09 14.98 12.83
C ALA A 79 -0.11 15.29 14.32
N ILE A 80 0.06 14.31 15.21
CA ILE A 80 -0.12 14.48 16.65
C ILE A 80 1.11 15.15 17.25
N LYS A 81 0.94 16.40 17.70
CA LYS A 81 2.01 17.26 18.24
C LYS A 81 2.17 17.11 19.76
N LYS A 82 3.29 17.63 20.28
CA LYS A 82 3.48 17.86 21.73
C LYS A 82 2.35 18.77 22.24
N GLY A 83 1.86 18.55 23.47
CA GLY A 83 0.68 19.24 24.01
C GLY A 83 -0.64 18.48 23.83
N ASN A 84 -0.67 17.37 23.08
CA ASN A 84 -1.87 16.52 23.04
C ASN A 84 -2.05 15.82 24.41
N PRO A 85 -3.22 15.96 25.07
CA PRO A 85 -3.41 15.50 26.45
C PRO A 85 -3.36 13.96 26.57
N GLU A 86 -3.79 13.22 25.55
CA GLU A 86 -3.72 11.75 25.53
C GLU A 86 -2.28 11.26 25.41
N LEU A 87 -1.48 11.91 24.56
CA LEU A 87 -0.07 11.59 24.39
C LEU A 87 0.75 11.89 25.65
N GLU A 88 0.46 13.01 26.32
CA GLU A 88 1.13 13.39 27.58
C GLU A 88 0.76 12.43 28.72
N GLU A 89 -0.52 12.06 28.83
CA GLU A 89 -0.97 11.10 29.82
C GLU A 89 -0.41 9.69 29.57
N ALA A 90 -0.35 9.25 28.31
CA ALA A 90 0.27 7.99 27.94
C ALA A 90 1.75 7.94 28.37
N ARG A 91 2.49 9.03 28.16
CA ARG A 91 3.88 9.15 28.64
C ARG A 91 3.98 9.15 30.16
N ARG A 92 3.11 9.90 30.85
CA ARG A 92 3.08 9.96 32.32
C ARG A 92 2.86 8.58 32.94
N ARG A 93 2.04 7.75 32.30
CA ARG A 93 1.75 6.36 32.71
C ARG A 93 2.76 5.32 32.22
N GLY A 94 3.72 5.70 31.38
CA GLY A 94 4.70 4.78 30.80
C GLY A 94 4.10 3.80 29.79
N LEU A 95 2.98 4.15 29.13
CA LEU A 95 2.40 3.32 28.08
C LEU A 95 3.32 3.26 26.85
N PRO A 96 3.44 2.11 26.17
CA PRO A 96 4.06 2.03 24.85
C PRO A 96 3.36 2.96 23.87
N ILE A 97 4.15 3.80 23.18
CA ILE A 97 3.67 4.71 22.14
C ILE A 97 4.32 4.29 20.83
N VAL A 98 3.48 3.87 19.87
CA VAL A 98 3.89 3.33 18.57
C VAL A 98 3.48 4.31 17.48
N ARG A 99 4.34 4.51 16.49
CA ARG A 99 3.99 5.35 15.33
C ARG A 99 3.11 4.57 14.36
N ARG A 100 2.24 5.28 13.62
CA ARG A 100 1.42 4.72 12.53
C ARG A 100 2.19 3.74 11.63
N ALA A 101 3.34 4.16 11.11
CA ALA A 101 4.13 3.35 10.20
C ALA A 101 4.75 2.10 10.86
N GLU A 102 5.08 2.17 12.15
CA GLU A 102 5.58 1.02 12.92
C GLU A 102 4.46 0.00 13.13
N MET A 103 3.26 0.45 13.51
CA MET A 103 2.10 -0.43 13.66
C MET A 103 1.72 -1.07 12.32
N LEU A 104 1.73 -0.30 11.23
CA LEU A 104 1.51 -0.82 9.88
C LEU A 104 2.55 -1.88 9.50
N ALA A 105 3.83 -1.62 9.77
CA ALA A 105 4.90 -2.58 9.50
C ALA A 105 4.70 -3.89 10.26
N GLU A 106 4.27 -3.85 11.53
CA GLU A 106 3.97 -5.04 12.31
C GLU A 106 2.80 -5.85 11.73
N LEU A 107 1.74 -5.18 11.26
CA LEU A 107 0.64 -5.85 10.55
C LEU A 107 1.14 -6.50 9.25
N MET A 108 1.98 -5.79 8.49
CA MET A 108 2.52 -6.30 7.23
C MET A 108 3.43 -7.51 7.42
N ARG A 109 4.10 -7.67 8.58
CA ARG A 109 4.93 -8.86 8.88
C ARG A 109 4.11 -10.14 9.05
N LEU A 110 2.80 -10.05 9.25
CA LEU A 110 1.91 -11.21 9.40
C LEU A 110 1.54 -11.86 8.07
N LYS A 111 1.80 -11.19 6.95
CA LYS A 111 1.39 -11.60 5.59
C LYS A 111 2.52 -11.34 4.60
N SER A 112 2.46 -11.98 3.44
CA SER A 112 3.26 -11.54 2.29
C SER A 112 2.74 -10.19 1.82
N ASN A 113 3.61 -9.28 1.39
CA ASN A 113 3.23 -7.88 1.19
C ASN A 113 3.67 -7.35 -0.17
N ILE A 114 2.76 -6.58 -0.79
CA ILE A 114 2.97 -5.80 -2.01
C ILE A 114 2.90 -4.33 -1.59
N ALA A 115 4.03 -3.63 -1.67
CA ALA A 115 4.13 -2.22 -1.33
C ALA A 115 4.21 -1.38 -2.61
N VAL A 116 3.28 -0.43 -2.77
CA VAL A 116 3.15 0.41 -3.96
C VAL A 116 3.67 1.81 -3.68
N ALA A 117 4.84 2.15 -4.24
CA ALA A 117 5.50 3.43 -4.05
C ALA A 117 5.62 4.22 -5.36
N GLY A 118 5.90 5.51 -5.20
CA GLY A 118 6.14 6.47 -6.28
C GLY A 118 5.42 7.79 -6.01
N SER A 119 5.89 8.90 -6.57
CA SER A 119 5.32 10.22 -6.30
C SER A 119 3.85 10.33 -6.74
N HIS A 120 3.49 9.67 -7.83
CA HIS A 120 2.14 9.67 -8.39
C HIS A 120 1.65 8.25 -8.73
N GLY A 121 0.33 8.07 -8.73
CA GLY A 121 -0.32 6.83 -9.17
C GLY A 121 -0.38 5.70 -8.14
N LYS A 122 0.09 5.93 -6.90
CA LYS A 122 0.09 4.92 -5.82
C LYS A 122 -1.31 4.37 -5.52
N THR A 123 -2.27 5.25 -5.26
CA THR A 123 -3.65 4.87 -4.90
C THR A 123 -4.35 4.08 -6.01
N THR A 124 -4.24 4.54 -7.26
CA THR A 124 -4.83 3.85 -8.42
C THR A 124 -4.17 2.49 -8.63
N THR A 125 -2.84 2.42 -8.56
CA THR A 125 -2.09 1.16 -8.71
C THR A 125 -2.41 0.18 -7.59
N THR A 126 -2.47 0.63 -6.34
CA THR A 126 -2.88 -0.16 -5.17
C THR A 126 -4.26 -0.77 -5.39
N THR A 127 -5.20 0.04 -5.92
CA THR A 127 -6.56 -0.42 -6.24
C THR A 127 -6.56 -1.43 -7.38
N MET A 128 -5.77 -1.23 -8.44
CA MET A 128 -5.67 -2.17 -9.56
C MET A 128 -5.06 -3.52 -9.13
N VAL A 129 -3.99 -3.49 -8.33
CA VAL A 129 -3.40 -4.70 -7.75
C VAL A 129 -4.42 -5.43 -6.89
N ALA A 130 -5.10 -4.71 -5.99
CA ALA A 130 -6.14 -5.29 -5.14
C ALA A 130 -7.26 -5.95 -5.97
N THR A 131 -7.77 -5.27 -6.99
CA THR A 131 -8.83 -5.80 -7.88
C THR A 131 -8.37 -7.05 -8.61
N LEU A 132 -7.18 -7.06 -9.21
CA LEU A 132 -6.66 -8.24 -9.91
C LEU A 132 -6.52 -9.41 -8.95
N LEU A 133 -5.94 -9.20 -7.76
CA LEU A 133 -5.75 -10.27 -6.78
C LEU A 133 -7.06 -10.78 -6.18
N GLU A 134 -8.03 -9.91 -5.94
CA GLU A 134 -9.37 -10.31 -5.49
C GLU A 134 -10.05 -11.19 -6.54
N LYS A 135 -10.08 -10.75 -7.81
CA LYS A 135 -10.68 -11.52 -8.91
C LYS A 135 -9.87 -12.76 -9.29
N GLY A 136 -8.57 -12.76 -8.99
CA GLY A 136 -7.68 -13.92 -9.14
C GLY A 136 -7.81 -14.95 -8.02
N GLY A 137 -8.65 -14.71 -7.00
CA GLY A 137 -8.89 -15.63 -5.90
C GLY A 137 -7.83 -15.59 -4.77
N PHE A 138 -6.95 -14.59 -4.76
CA PHE A 138 -5.96 -14.40 -3.70
C PHE A 138 -6.53 -13.72 -2.46
N ASP A 139 -7.69 -13.05 -2.58
CA ASP A 139 -8.39 -12.38 -1.49
C ASP A 139 -7.49 -11.52 -0.55
N PRO A 140 -6.84 -10.46 -1.09
CA PRO A 140 -5.83 -9.73 -0.34
C PRO A 140 -6.43 -8.86 0.77
N THR A 141 -5.67 -8.65 1.83
CA THR A 141 -5.87 -7.49 2.71
C THR A 141 -5.37 -6.23 2.00
N VAL A 142 -6.08 -5.11 2.11
CA VAL A 142 -5.73 -3.86 1.41
C VAL A 142 -5.70 -2.72 2.42
N ILE A 143 -4.66 -1.89 2.36
CA ILE A 143 -4.58 -0.61 3.07
C ILE A 143 -4.13 0.46 2.08
N ASN A 144 -5.01 1.41 1.81
CA ASN A 144 -4.83 2.42 0.77
C ASN A 144 -4.74 3.83 1.37
N GLY A 145 -3.99 4.71 0.70
CA GLY A 145 -3.85 6.14 1.07
C GLY A 145 -5.10 6.97 0.77
N GLY A 146 -6.12 6.37 0.14
CA GLY A 146 -7.44 6.95 -0.12
C GLY A 146 -8.57 5.93 0.00
N VAL A 147 -9.82 6.42 0.02
CA VAL A 147 -11.01 5.55 0.05
C VAL A 147 -11.15 4.82 -1.28
N ILE A 148 -11.26 3.50 -1.23
CA ILE A 148 -11.58 2.66 -2.40
C ILE A 148 -13.10 2.59 -2.51
N HIS A 149 -13.66 3.08 -3.62
CA HIS A 149 -15.10 3.15 -3.83
C HIS A 149 -15.80 1.78 -3.70
N ALA A 150 -15.19 0.72 -4.25
CA ALA A 150 -15.72 -0.65 -4.18
C ALA A 150 -15.92 -1.15 -2.73
N TYR A 151 -15.14 -0.64 -1.77
CA TYR A 151 -15.20 -1.06 -0.37
C TYR A 151 -15.93 -0.04 0.52
N GLY A 152 -16.10 1.20 0.05
CA GLY A 152 -16.54 2.33 0.87
C GLY A 152 -15.61 2.64 2.05
N SER A 153 -14.38 2.11 2.01
CA SER A 153 -13.35 2.24 3.04
C SER A 153 -11.97 2.34 2.37
N ASN A 154 -10.98 2.81 3.12
CA ASN A 154 -9.59 2.84 2.68
C ASN A 154 -8.83 1.57 3.11
N ALA A 155 -9.52 0.63 3.77
CA ALA A 155 -9.01 -0.69 4.05
C ALA A 155 -10.04 -1.78 3.77
N ARG A 156 -9.53 -2.99 3.55
CA ARG A 156 -10.30 -4.23 3.43
C ARG A 156 -9.51 -5.34 4.08
N ALA A 157 -10.11 -6.03 5.04
CA ALA A 157 -9.54 -7.26 5.57
C ALA A 157 -9.85 -8.43 4.62
N GLY A 158 -8.80 -9.07 4.09
CA GLY A 158 -8.91 -10.27 3.26
C GLY A 158 -8.39 -11.51 3.99
N ALA A 159 -8.93 -12.68 3.68
CA ALA A 159 -8.52 -13.94 4.28
C ALA A 159 -7.23 -14.50 3.68
N GLY A 160 -6.83 -14.04 2.50
CA GLY A 160 -5.65 -14.51 1.78
C GLY A 160 -4.31 -14.12 2.41
N GLU A 161 -3.23 -14.68 1.87
CA GLU A 161 -1.87 -14.50 2.40
C GLU A 161 -1.24 -13.16 2.05
N TRP A 162 -1.82 -12.43 1.08
CA TRP A 162 -1.26 -11.19 0.57
C TRP A 162 -1.88 -9.96 1.23
N MET A 163 -1.05 -8.95 1.46
CA MET A 163 -1.44 -7.61 1.84
C MET A 163 -0.93 -6.62 0.79
N VAL A 164 -1.80 -5.77 0.26
CA VAL A 164 -1.47 -4.69 -0.67
C VAL A 164 -1.53 -3.37 0.07
N VAL A 165 -0.43 -2.62 0.06
CA VAL A 165 -0.27 -1.40 0.84
C VAL A 165 0.26 -0.27 -0.03
N GLU A 166 -0.40 0.89 0.04
CA GLU A 166 0.16 2.14 -0.47
C GLU A 166 1.33 2.59 0.42
N ALA A 167 2.50 2.75 -0.18
CA ALA A 167 3.75 3.12 0.50
C ALA A 167 4.12 4.57 0.16
N ASP A 168 3.92 5.47 1.12
CA ASP A 168 4.14 6.90 0.97
C ASP A 168 5.55 7.33 1.41
N GLU A 169 6.25 8.02 0.50
CA GLU A 169 7.60 8.53 0.68
C GLU A 169 7.67 9.83 1.50
N SER A 170 6.53 10.50 1.75
CA SER A 170 6.47 11.86 2.30
C SER A 170 7.18 12.08 3.63
N ASP A 171 7.17 11.09 4.53
CA ASP A 171 7.83 11.12 5.83
C ASP A 171 8.97 10.10 5.97
N GLY A 172 9.39 9.50 4.85
CA GLY A 172 10.46 8.49 4.77
C GLY A 172 10.11 7.15 5.41
N SER A 173 8.89 6.97 5.93
CA SER A 173 8.51 5.76 6.66
C SER A 173 8.34 4.53 5.77
N PHE A 174 8.12 4.71 4.46
CA PHE A 174 8.05 3.60 3.50
C PHE A 174 9.30 2.70 3.52
N ASN A 175 10.49 3.25 3.81
CA ASN A 175 11.72 2.47 3.97
C ASN A 175 11.71 1.47 5.13
N ARG A 176 10.75 1.61 6.06
CA ARG A 176 10.58 0.72 7.22
C ARG A 176 9.51 -0.35 6.97
N LEU A 177 8.74 -0.22 5.89
CA LEU A 177 7.70 -1.18 5.56
C LEU A 177 8.36 -2.42 4.95
N PRO A 178 8.05 -3.64 5.44
CA PRO A 178 8.48 -4.84 4.76
C PRO A 178 7.79 -4.94 3.39
N ALA A 179 8.54 -5.24 2.35
CA ALA A 179 8.02 -5.43 0.99
C ALA A 179 8.57 -6.72 0.39
N THR A 180 7.70 -7.70 0.13
CA THR A 180 8.02 -8.94 -0.60
C THR A 180 8.00 -8.64 -2.08
N ILE A 181 7.04 -7.82 -2.50
CA ILE A 181 6.97 -7.21 -3.82
C ILE A 181 6.93 -5.70 -3.64
N ALA A 182 7.82 -4.98 -4.30
CA ALA A 182 7.83 -3.52 -4.32
C ALA A 182 7.46 -3.03 -5.73
N ILE A 183 6.56 -2.06 -5.83
CA ILE A 183 6.27 -1.35 -7.09
C ILE A 183 6.82 0.07 -6.98
N VAL A 184 7.50 0.55 -8.02
CA VAL A 184 7.93 1.95 -8.15
C VAL A 184 7.39 2.51 -9.46
N THR A 185 6.41 3.41 -9.36
CA THR A 185 5.73 4.01 -10.53
C THR A 185 6.50 5.17 -11.14
N ASN A 186 7.07 6.06 -10.32
CA ASN A 186 7.84 7.25 -10.72
C ASN A 186 8.56 7.84 -9.49
N ILE A 187 9.50 8.76 -9.73
CA ILE A 187 10.27 9.44 -8.67
C ILE A 187 10.40 10.92 -9.07
N ASP A 188 9.52 11.76 -8.55
CA ASP A 188 9.51 13.22 -8.76
C ASP A 188 9.96 13.95 -7.47
N PRO A 189 10.46 15.19 -7.55
CA PRO A 189 10.96 15.94 -6.39
C PRO A 189 9.84 16.48 -5.49
N GLU A 190 9.04 15.57 -4.94
CA GLU A 190 7.98 15.82 -3.97
C GLU A 190 8.51 15.65 -2.53
N HIS A 191 7.81 16.26 -1.57
CA HIS A 191 8.11 16.12 -0.13
C HIS A 191 9.53 16.55 0.27
N MET A 192 10.08 17.54 -0.43
CA MET A 192 11.45 18.02 -0.25
C MET A 192 11.70 18.66 1.12
N GLU A 193 10.65 19.06 1.84
CA GLU A 193 10.70 19.47 3.24
C GLU A 193 11.19 18.35 4.17
N HIS A 194 10.93 17.09 3.81
CA HIS A 194 11.44 15.91 4.52
C HIS A 194 12.83 15.53 4.00
N TRP A 195 12.97 15.40 2.67
CA TRP A 195 14.15 14.82 2.06
C TRP A 195 15.35 15.77 2.00
N GLY A 196 15.12 17.07 1.93
CA GLY A 196 16.16 18.10 1.84
C GLY A 196 16.89 18.17 0.49
N SER A 197 17.06 17.04 -0.20
CA SER A 197 17.62 16.99 -1.57
C SER A 197 17.01 15.86 -2.39
N PHE A 198 17.04 16.01 -3.71
CA PHE A 198 16.50 14.99 -4.61
C PHE A 198 17.36 13.71 -4.57
N ASP A 199 18.66 13.84 -4.30
CA ASP A 199 19.56 12.71 -4.10
C ASP A 199 19.20 11.90 -2.84
N ALA A 200 18.73 12.56 -1.78
CA ALA A 200 18.22 11.88 -0.60
C ALA A 200 16.94 11.10 -0.93
N LEU A 201 16.03 11.68 -1.71
CA LEU A 201 14.82 10.98 -2.19
C LEU A 201 15.17 9.78 -3.07
N ARG A 202 16.07 9.95 -4.06
CA ARG A 202 16.59 8.85 -4.90
C ARG A 202 17.20 7.74 -4.07
N LYS A 203 17.99 8.09 -3.04
CA LYS A 203 18.54 7.11 -2.10
C LYS A 203 17.42 6.41 -1.34
N GLY A 204 16.39 7.13 -0.91
CA GLY A 204 15.21 6.55 -0.28
C GLY A 204 14.58 5.47 -1.14
N PHE A 205 14.28 5.75 -2.41
CA PHE A 205 13.73 4.74 -3.32
C PHE A 205 14.69 3.57 -3.59
N LEU A 206 16.00 3.82 -3.66
CA LEU A 206 16.99 2.76 -3.77
C LEU A 206 16.98 1.83 -2.55
N ASP A 207 16.93 2.41 -1.34
CA ASP A 207 16.86 1.64 -0.09
C ASP A 207 15.57 0.81 -0.04
N PHE A 208 14.43 1.40 -0.44
CA PHE A 208 13.14 0.70 -0.53
C PHE A 208 13.19 -0.54 -1.43
N VAL A 209 13.72 -0.41 -2.65
CA VAL A 209 13.87 -1.55 -3.58
C VAL A 209 14.91 -2.54 -3.07
N SER A 210 16.00 -2.07 -2.46
CA SER A 210 17.05 -2.93 -1.91
C SER A 210 16.60 -3.72 -0.68
N ASN A 211 15.56 -3.28 0.02
CA ASN A 211 14.97 -3.97 1.17
C ASN A 211 14.05 -5.13 0.78
N VAL A 212 13.69 -5.26 -0.50
CA VAL A 212 12.99 -6.46 -1.01
C VAL A 212 13.84 -7.70 -0.70
N PRO A 213 13.28 -8.81 -0.21
CA PRO A 213 14.08 -10.01 0.07
C PRO A 213 14.63 -10.63 -1.22
N PHE A 214 15.68 -11.45 -1.13
CA PHE A 214 16.30 -12.09 -2.30
C PHE A 214 15.34 -12.96 -3.14
N TYR A 215 14.27 -13.46 -2.51
CA TYR A 215 13.20 -14.24 -3.14
C TYR A 215 12.01 -13.39 -3.59
N GLY A 216 12.05 -12.08 -3.32
CA GLY A 216 11.01 -11.12 -3.68
C GLY A 216 11.16 -10.58 -5.10
N LEU A 217 10.37 -9.54 -5.41
CA LEU A 217 10.34 -8.90 -6.72
C LEU A 217 10.22 -7.38 -6.62
N ALA A 218 11.02 -6.65 -7.39
CA ALA A 218 10.78 -5.23 -7.65
C ALA A 218 10.15 -5.05 -9.05
N VAL A 219 9.07 -4.27 -9.13
CA VAL A 219 8.35 -3.94 -10.36
C VAL A 219 8.52 -2.45 -10.63
N CYS A 220 9.30 -2.11 -11.66
CA CYS A 220 9.82 -0.75 -11.85
C CYS A 220 9.43 -0.15 -13.22
N CYS A 221 8.86 1.06 -13.21
CA CYS A 221 8.49 1.78 -14.43
C CYS A 221 9.72 2.32 -15.16
N THR A 222 10.15 1.70 -16.25
CA THR A 222 11.35 2.16 -16.99
C THR A 222 11.06 3.22 -18.04
N ASP A 223 9.79 3.63 -18.20
CA ASP A 223 9.46 4.86 -18.93
C ASP A 223 9.91 6.11 -18.15
N HIS A 224 10.06 6.01 -16.82
CA HIS A 224 10.48 7.10 -15.97
C HIS A 224 12.03 7.12 -15.83
N PRO A 225 12.73 8.19 -16.24
CA PRO A 225 14.21 8.22 -16.28
C PRO A 225 14.89 7.95 -14.93
N GLU A 226 14.33 8.46 -13.83
CA GLU A 226 14.88 8.25 -12.48
C GLU A 226 14.71 6.80 -12.01
N VAL A 227 13.60 6.15 -12.40
CA VAL A 227 13.36 4.75 -12.06
C VAL A 227 14.22 3.85 -12.92
N GLN A 228 14.41 4.18 -14.20
CA GLN A 228 15.38 3.52 -15.09
C GLN A 228 16.81 3.59 -14.52
N THR A 229 17.21 4.76 -14.01
CA THR A 229 18.51 4.94 -13.34
C THR A 229 18.60 4.12 -12.06
N LEU A 230 17.53 4.07 -11.26
CA LEU A 230 17.45 3.24 -10.06
C LEU A 230 17.63 1.75 -10.39
N VAL A 231 16.97 1.25 -11.45
CA VAL A 231 17.09 -0.15 -11.90
C VAL A 231 18.55 -0.49 -12.22
N GLY A 232 19.28 0.40 -12.90
CA GLY A 232 20.70 0.20 -13.22
C GLY A 232 21.65 0.15 -12.00
N ARG A 233 21.18 0.56 -10.82
CA ARG A 233 21.97 0.57 -9.57
C ARG A 233 21.71 -0.64 -8.67
N VAL A 234 20.62 -1.37 -8.89
CA VAL A 234 20.24 -2.54 -8.10
C VAL A 234 20.83 -3.78 -8.75
N THR A 235 21.69 -4.50 -8.02
CA THR A 235 22.50 -5.60 -8.60
C THR A 235 22.16 -6.98 -8.04
N ASP A 236 21.47 -7.04 -6.91
CA ASP A 236 21.27 -8.25 -6.11
C ASP A 236 19.79 -8.53 -5.80
N ARG A 237 18.87 -7.92 -6.55
CA ARG A 237 17.42 -8.16 -6.46
C ARG A 237 16.84 -8.52 -7.81
N ARG A 238 15.78 -9.34 -7.80
CA ARG A 238 15.00 -9.61 -9.00
C ARG A 238 14.16 -8.38 -9.35
N ILE A 239 14.29 -7.93 -10.59
CA ILE A 239 13.54 -6.80 -11.14
C ILE A 239 12.73 -7.28 -12.34
N VAL A 240 11.49 -6.82 -12.43
CA VAL A 240 10.66 -6.85 -13.62
C VAL A 240 10.35 -5.40 -13.98
N THR A 241 10.68 -5.01 -15.20
CA THR A 241 10.45 -3.66 -15.69
C THR A 241 9.12 -3.58 -16.43
N PHE A 242 8.46 -2.42 -16.36
CA PHE A 242 7.22 -2.18 -17.10
C PHE A 242 7.22 -0.80 -17.74
N GLY A 243 6.41 -0.64 -18.79
CA GLY A 243 6.24 0.61 -19.50
C GLY A 243 5.78 0.42 -20.95
N PHE A 244 5.81 1.50 -21.72
CA PHE A 244 5.59 1.50 -23.16
C PHE A 244 6.91 1.37 -23.94
N ASN A 245 8.05 1.59 -23.29
CA ASN A 245 9.35 1.46 -23.93
C ASN A 245 9.65 0.02 -24.37
N ALA A 246 10.43 -0.11 -25.45
CA ALA A 246 10.67 -1.40 -26.11
C ALA A 246 11.48 -2.40 -25.25
N GLN A 247 12.18 -1.94 -24.22
CA GLN A 247 13.06 -2.76 -23.36
C GLN A 247 12.36 -3.23 -22.07
N ALA A 248 11.11 -2.83 -21.84
CA ALA A 248 10.35 -3.24 -20.67
C ALA A 248 9.93 -4.72 -20.76
N ASP A 249 10.07 -5.44 -19.65
CA ASP A 249 9.68 -6.85 -19.54
C ASP A 249 8.16 -7.04 -19.68
N VAL A 250 7.38 -6.07 -19.18
CA VAL A 250 5.92 -6.01 -19.28
C VAL A 250 5.54 -4.74 -20.05
N ARG A 251 5.24 -4.90 -21.33
CA ARG A 251 5.10 -3.78 -22.27
C ARG A 251 3.67 -3.59 -22.75
N GLY A 252 3.12 -2.39 -22.57
CA GLY A 252 1.86 -1.98 -23.20
C GLY A 252 2.07 -1.66 -24.68
N ILE A 253 1.27 -2.28 -25.57
CA ILE A 253 1.30 -2.03 -27.01
C ILE A 253 -0.12 -1.87 -27.57
N ASN A 254 -0.23 -1.35 -28.79
CA ASN A 254 -1.52 -1.15 -29.48
C ASN A 254 -2.54 -0.35 -28.66
N LEU A 255 -2.05 0.57 -27.81
CA LEU A 255 -2.89 1.40 -26.97
C LEU A 255 -3.75 2.34 -27.82
N ARG A 256 -5.06 2.30 -27.57
CA ARG A 256 -6.04 3.25 -28.10
C ARG A 256 -7.10 3.54 -27.05
N PHE A 257 -7.81 4.65 -27.23
CA PHE A 257 -8.91 5.06 -26.37
C PHE A 257 -10.19 5.21 -27.19
N GLU A 258 -11.29 4.63 -26.70
CA GLU A 258 -12.62 4.75 -27.29
C GLU A 258 -13.63 4.92 -26.16
N ASP A 259 -14.49 5.95 -26.23
CA ASP A 259 -15.56 6.23 -25.26
C ASP A 259 -15.12 6.21 -23.78
N GLY A 260 -13.96 6.81 -23.48
CA GLY A 260 -13.41 6.86 -22.12
C GLY A 260 -12.82 5.55 -21.60
N THR A 261 -12.69 4.54 -22.47
CA THR A 261 -12.11 3.23 -22.16
C THR A 261 -10.79 3.05 -22.90
N ALA A 262 -9.78 2.49 -22.22
CA ALA A 262 -8.51 2.13 -22.83
C ALA A 262 -8.54 0.69 -23.32
N TYR A 263 -7.99 0.47 -24.51
CA TYR A 263 -7.82 -0.84 -25.12
C TYR A 263 -6.37 -1.02 -25.52
N PHE A 264 -5.76 -2.14 -25.15
CA PHE A 264 -4.34 -2.39 -25.38
C PHE A 264 -4.01 -3.88 -25.31
N ASP A 265 -2.82 -4.25 -25.75
CA ASP A 265 -2.24 -5.57 -25.51
C ASP A 265 -1.04 -5.43 -24.57
N VAL A 266 -0.67 -6.52 -23.91
CA VAL A 266 0.54 -6.61 -23.09
C VAL A 266 1.47 -7.68 -23.62
N ALA A 267 2.66 -7.29 -24.05
CA ALA A 267 3.75 -8.19 -24.36
C ALA A 267 4.57 -8.49 -23.10
N LEU A 268 4.92 -9.76 -22.90
CA LEU A 268 5.71 -10.27 -21.78
C LEU A 268 7.00 -10.87 -22.31
N GLN A 269 8.14 -10.35 -21.88
CA GLN A 269 9.46 -10.70 -22.43
C GLN A 269 10.06 -12.01 -21.86
N SER A 270 9.31 -12.80 -21.08
CA SER A 270 9.85 -13.96 -20.35
C SER A 270 10.46 -15.03 -21.27
N GLU A 271 11.75 -15.32 -21.08
CA GLU A 271 12.47 -16.56 -21.41
C GLU A 271 12.16 -17.23 -22.77
N GLY A 272 12.22 -16.46 -23.87
CA GLY A 272 12.42 -17.02 -25.22
C GLY A 272 11.17 -17.20 -26.08
N GLU A 273 9.96 -17.06 -25.54
CA GLU A 273 8.73 -16.94 -26.32
C GLU A 273 7.99 -15.65 -25.89
N GLU A 274 7.77 -14.74 -26.85
CA GLU A 274 7.06 -13.48 -26.60
C GLU A 274 5.58 -13.80 -26.29
N GLN A 275 5.28 -13.99 -25.00
CA GLN A 275 3.92 -14.23 -24.54
C GLN A 275 3.14 -12.92 -24.57
N MET A 276 1.90 -12.97 -25.04
CA MET A 276 1.06 -11.77 -25.18
C MET A 276 -0.30 -11.98 -24.53
N ILE A 277 -0.74 -11.00 -23.75
CA ILE A 277 -2.12 -10.89 -23.27
C ILE A 277 -2.81 -9.89 -24.19
N ARG A 278 -3.75 -10.38 -24.99
CA ARG A 278 -4.45 -9.57 -26.00
C ARG A 278 -5.78 -9.02 -25.48
N ASP A 279 -6.23 -7.95 -26.13
CA ASP A 279 -7.57 -7.40 -25.99
C ASP A 279 -7.90 -7.02 -24.55
N LEU A 280 -6.94 -6.40 -23.85
CA LEU A 280 -7.18 -5.86 -22.52
C LEU A 280 -8.05 -4.61 -22.62
N ILE A 281 -9.01 -4.53 -21.71
CA ILE A 281 -9.93 -3.42 -21.56
C ILE A 281 -9.74 -2.86 -20.16
N LEU A 282 -9.50 -1.55 -20.07
CA LEU A 282 -9.50 -0.82 -18.82
C LEU A 282 -10.56 0.30 -18.92
N PRO A 283 -11.63 0.28 -18.09
CA PRO A 283 -12.70 1.29 -18.08
C PRO A 283 -12.27 2.68 -17.57
N MET A 284 -11.09 3.14 -17.98
CA MET A 284 -10.48 4.39 -17.59
C MET A 284 -9.53 4.87 -18.69
N PRO A 285 -9.58 6.16 -19.10
CA PRO A 285 -8.67 6.67 -20.11
C PRO A 285 -7.34 7.11 -19.49
N GLY A 286 -6.35 7.39 -20.34
CA GLY A 286 -5.06 7.97 -19.97
C GLY A 286 -3.92 6.97 -19.85
N ASP A 287 -2.79 7.32 -20.45
CA ASP A 287 -1.57 6.49 -20.51
C ASP A 287 -1.06 6.11 -19.12
N HIS A 288 -1.18 7.02 -18.15
CA HIS A 288 -0.79 6.76 -16.76
C HIS A 288 -1.63 5.66 -16.10
N ASN A 289 -2.92 5.53 -16.44
CA ASN A 289 -3.77 4.47 -15.90
C ASN A 289 -3.45 3.12 -16.53
N VAL A 290 -3.11 3.11 -17.83
CA VAL A 290 -2.59 1.92 -18.49
C VAL A 290 -1.23 1.53 -17.90
N SER A 291 -0.34 2.49 -17.66
CA SER A 291 0.95 2.25 -16.99
C SER A 291 0.79 1.66 -15.58
N ASN A 292 -0.14 2.21 -14.78
CA ASN A 292 -0.52 1.62 -13.49
C ASN A 292 -1.00 0.17 -13.65
N ALA A 293 -1.83 -0.11 -14.68
CA ALA A 293 -2.30 -1.46 -14.97
C ALA A 293 -1.16 -2.40 -15.37
N LEU A 294 -0.15 -1.95 -16.13
CA LEU A 294 1.03 -2.76 -16.47
C LEU A 294 1.76 -3.24 -15.21
N SER A 295 1.92 -2.38 -14.21
CA SER A 295 2.53 -2.77 -12.93
C SER A 295 1.69 -3.80 -12.18
N ALA A 296 0.37 -3.64 -12.18
CA ALA A 296 -0.55 -4.60 -11.55
C ALA A 296 -0.56 -5.95 -12.28
N ILE A 297 -0.48 -5.93 -13.61
CA ILE A 297 -0.36 -7.12 -14.46
C ILE A 297 0.95 -7.85 -14.19
N ALA A 298 2.07 -7.13 -14.01
CA ALA A 298 3.35 -7.72 -13.65
C ALA A 298 3.27 -8.50 -12.33
N VAL A 299 2.65 -7.90 -11.30
CA VAL A 299 2.41 -8.58 -10.01
C VAL A 299 1.48 -9.77 -10.16
N ALA A 300 0.35 -9.62 -10.85
CA ALA A 300 -0.62 -10.69 -11.09
C ALA A 300 0.01 -11.89 -11.81
N ARG A 301 0.81 -11.64 -12.86
CA ARG A 301 1.54 -12.68 -13.58
C ARG A 301 2.59 -13.35 -12.71
N HIS A 302 3.32 -12.58 -11.91
CA HIS A 302 4.31 -13.13 -10.98
C HIS A 302 3.66 -14.09 -9.95
N LEU A 303 2.44 -13.78 -9.49
CA LEU A 303 1.69 -14.64 -8.57
C LEU A 303 0.93 -15.78 -9.27
N GLY A 304 1.03 -15.89 -10.60
CA GLY A 304 0.51 -17.02 -11.37
C GLY A 304 -0.87 -16.84 -11.99
N MET A 305 -1.43 -15.62 -12.01
CA MET A 305 -2.70 -15.38 -12.72
C MET A 305 -2.54 -15.61 -14.22
N SER A 306 -3.51 -16.28 -14.85
CA SER A 306 -3.55 -16.44 -16.31
C SER A 306 -3.87 -15.12 -17.02
N GLY A 307 -3.47 -15.00 -18.29
CA GLY A 307 -3.83 -13.84 -19.10
C GLY A 307 -5.34 -13.62 -19.23
N ASP A 308 -6.11 -14.72 -19.30
CA ASP A 308 -7.58 -14.67 -19.33
C ASP A 308 -8.15 -14.12 -18.02
N ALA A 309 -7.66 -14.58 -16.85
CA ALA A 309 -8.10 -14.08 -15.56
C ALA A 309 -7.80 -12.59 -15.39
N ILE A 310 -6.61 -12.15 -15.82
CA ILE A 310 -6.21 -10.75 -15.83
C ILE A 310 -7.12 -9.93 -16.72
N ARG A 311 -7.41 -10.40 -17.95
CA ARG A 311 -8.29 -9.71 -18.90
C ARG A 311 -9.69 -9.52 -18.34
N THR A 312 -10.27 -10.57 -17.78
CA THR A 312 -11.61 -10.50 -17.16
C THR A 312 -11.62 -9.58 -15.93
N ALA A 313 -10.61 -9.65 -15.07
CA ALA A 313 -10.53 -8.83 -13.87
C ALA A 313 -10.38 -7.34 -14.20
N LEU A 314 -9.48 -6.99 -15.12
CA LEU A 314 -9.21 -5.61 -15.51
C LEU A 314 -10.41 -4.94 -16.18
N ALA A 315 -11.15 -5.68 -17.02
CA ALA A 315 -12.37 -5.19 -17.66
C ALA A 315 -13.49 -4.84 -16.66
N SER A 316 -13.42 -5.39 -15.44
CA SER A 316 -14.36 -5.10 -14.35
C SER A 316 -13.90 -3.99 -13.40
N PHE A 317 -12.76 -3.35 -13.68
CA PHE A 317 -12.21 -2.28 -12.85
C PHE A 317 -13.05 -1.01 -12.94
N GLY A 318 -13.62 -0.58 -11.81
CA GLY A 318 -14.47 0.61 -11.69
C GLY A 318 -15.24 0.63 -10.38
#